data_AF-A0A0F9TLM0-F1
#
_entry.id   AF-A0A0F9TLM0-F1
#
_cell.length_a   1.000
_cell.length_b   1.000
_cell.length_c   1.000
_cell.angle_alpha   90.00
_cell.angle_beta   90.00
_cell.angle_gamma   90.00
#
_symmetry.space_group_name_H-M   'P 1'
#
loop_
_entity.id
_entity.type
_entity.pdbx_description
1 polymer ?
#
loop_
_entity_poly.entity_id
_entity_poly.type
_entity_poly.pdbx_seq_one_letter_code
_entity_poly.pdbx_strand_id
1 'polypeptide(L)' 'MEAYQERVVEEAQELEKKLVKLVAFCRTKRFEALSSAEQCRMIRQRLLMTRYGEVLGERIEAF' A
#
# COMPACT_ATOMS: atom_id res chain seq x y z
N MET A 1 -0.44 -20.70 12.82
CA MET A 1 -0.43 -20.49 11.36
C MET A 1 0.74 -21.26 10.79
N GLU A 2 0.64 -21.72 9.55
CA GLU A 2 1.80 -22.25 8.82
C GLU A 2 2.74 -21.11 8.42
N ALA A 3 4.03 -21.42 8.19
CA ALA A 3 5.04 -20.42 7.85
C ALA A 3 4.68 -19.60 6.59
N TYR A 4 3.96 -20.19 5.62
CA TYR A 4 3.51 -19.44 4.45
C TYR A 4 2.38 -18.46 4.76
N GLN A 5 1.52 -18.74 5.75
CA GLN A 5 0.43 -17.87 6.19
C GLN A 5 0.99 -16.68 7.00
N GLU A 6 1.96 -16.94 7.88
CA GLU A 6 2.65 -15.87 8.63
C GLU A 6 3.33 -14.86 7.69
N ARG A 7 3.95 -15.34 6.61
CA ARG A 7 4.52 -14.48 5.57
C ARG A 7 3.49 -13.56 4.91
N VAL A 8 2.24 -14.00 4.73
CA VAL A 8 1.17 -13.17 4.16
C VAL A 8 0.74 -12.09 5.15
N VAL A 9 0.65 -12.43 6.44
CA VAL A 9 0.35 -11.46 7.51
C VAL A 9 1.45 -10.40 7.61
N GLU A 10 2.72 -10.81 7.64
CA GLU A 10 3.86 -9.90 7.64
C GLU A 10 3.88 -8.99 6.41
N GLU A 11 3.61 -9.55 5.24
CA GLU A 11 3.54 -8.80 4.00
C GLU A 11 2.43 -7.74 4.02
N ALA A 12 1.24 -8.08 4.53
CA ALA A 12 0.13 -7.15 4.68
C ALA A 12 0.48 -6.00 5.63
N GLN A 13 1.13 -6.30 6.75
CA GLN A 13 1.57 -5.29 7.72
C GLN A 13 2.61 -4.34 7.12
N GLU A 14 3.58 -4.86 6.37
CA GLU A 14 4.59 -4.03 5.70
C GLU A 14 3.98 -3.17 4.58
N LEU A 15 3.01 -3.71 3.84
CA LEU A 15 2.28 -2.96 2.82
C LEU A 15 1.51 -1.79 3.43
N GLU A 16 0.80 -2.02 4.55
CA GLU A 16 0.04 -0.99 5.25
C GLU A 16 0.96 0.14 5.74
N LYS A 17 2.10 -0.19 6.36
CA LYS A 17 3.11 0.81 6.78
C LYS A 17 3.57 1.68 5.61
N LYS A 18 3.80 1.08 4.44
CA LYS A 18 4.21 1.83 3.22
C LYS A 18 3.06 2.68 2.69
N LEU A 19 1.83 2.15 2.70
CA LEU A 19 0.64 2.86 2.23
C LEU A 19 0.35 4.10 3.08
N VAL A 20 0.41 3.99 4.41
CA VAL A 20 0.26 5.13 5.34
C VAL A 20 1.26 6.24 5.03
N LYS A 21 2.53 5.90 4.83
CA LYS A 21 3.58 6.87 4.48
C LYS A 21 3.31 7.55 3.13
N LEU A 22 2.89 6.77 2.13
CA LEU A 22 2.55 7.29 0.81
C LEU A 22 1.35 8.24 0.87
N VAL A 23 0.29 7.86 1.58
CA VAL A 23 -0.90 8.70 1.78
C VAL A 23 -0.54 9.99 2.51
N ALA A 24 0.27 9.90 3.57
CA ALA A 24 0.72 11.07 4.31
C ALA A 24 1.52 12.03 3.40
N PHE A 25 2.44 11.50 2.58
CA PHE A 25 3.21 12.30 1.64
C PHE A 25 2.33 12.99 0.59
N CYS A 26 1.33 12.28 0.04
CA CYS A 26 0.39 12.84 -0.95
C CYS A 26 -0.46 14.00 -0.40
N ARG A 27 -0.46 14.25 0.92
CA ARG A 27 -1.16 15.37 1.57
C ARG A 27 -0.25 16.57 1.86
N THR A 28 1.00 16.54 1.41
CA THR A 28 1.98 17.61 1.67
C THR A 28 2.07 18.60 0.51
N LYS A 29 2.44 19.84 0.80
CA LYS A 29 2.79 20.85 -0.22
C LYS A 29 3.92 20.39 -1.15
N ARG A 30 4.81 19.49 -0.66
CA ARG A 30 5.89 18.94 -1.48
C ARG A 30 5.34 18.09 -2.62
N PHE A 31 4.30 17.30 -2.36
CA PHE A 31 3.60 16.53 -3.38
C PHE A 31 2.92 17.44 -4.41
N GLU A 32 2.24 18.49 -3.96
CA GLU A 32 1.60 19.49 -4.83
C GLU A 32 2.61 20.18 -5.76
N ALA A 33 3.84 20.38 -5.30
CA ALA A 33 4.93 20.96 -6.08
C ALA A 33 5.60 19.98 -7.07
N LEU A 34 5.22 18.71 -7.09
CA LEU A 34 5.72 17.75 -8.08
C LEU A 34 5.05 17.97 -9.43
N SER A 35 5.70 17.50 -10.51
CA SER A 35 5.07 17.47 -11.83
C SER A 35 3.80 16.61 -11.80
N SER A 36 2.81 16.97 -12.61
CA SER A 36 1.55 16.22 -12.70
C SER A 36 1.78 14.74 -13.04
N ALA A 37 2.79 14.44 -13.87
CA ALA A 37 3.16 13.07 -14.20
C ALA A 37 3.61 12.28 -12.95
N GLU A 38 4.39 12.90 -12.07
CA GLU A 38 4.84 12.24 -10.84
C GLU A 38 3.71 12.08 -9.84
N GLN A 39 2.85 13.10 -9.69
CA GLN A 39 1.64 12.98 -8.88
C GLN A 39 0.75 11.82 -9.35
N CYS A 40 0.54 11.69 -10.66
CA CYS A 40 -0.22 10.58 -11.25
C CYS A 40 0.41 9.22 -10.95
N ARG A 41 1.74 9.07 -11.02
CA ARG A 41 2.44 7.82 -10.68
C ARG A 41 2.22 7.43 -9.22
N MET A 42 2.36 8.38 -8.29
CA MET A 42 2.16 8.13 -6.86
C MET A 42 0.70 7.81 -6.51
N ILE A 43 -0.27 8.48 -7.15
CA ILE A 43 -1.70 8.16 -7.01
C ILE A 43 -1.98 6.74 -7.52
N ARG A 44 -1.41 6.36 -8.68
CA ARG A 44 -1.53 5.01 -9.23
C ARG A 44 -0.87 3.97 -8.33
N GLN A 45 0.30 4.27 -7.79
CA GLN A 45 0.99 3.41 -6.82
C GLN A 45 0.11 3.16 -5.60
N ARG A 46 -0.47 4.22 -5.02
CA ARG A 46 -1.40 4.12 -3.88
C ARG A 46 -2.58 3.21 -4.20
N LEU A 47 -3.22 3.41 -5.36
CA LEU A 47 -4.35 2.59 -5.80
C LEU A 47 -3.97 1.10 -5.89
N LEU A 48 -2.84 0.78 -6.53
CA LEU A 48 -2.38 -0.60 -6.70
C LEU A 48 -2.01 -1.24 -5.36
N MET A 49 -1.39 -0.50 -4.45
CA MET A 49 -1.08 -0.98 -3.11
C MET A 49 -2.35 -1.26 -2.30
N THR A 50 -3.38 -0.42 -2.39
CA THR A 50 -4.67 -0.68 -1.74
C THR A 50 -5.30 -1.97 -2.26
N ARG A 51 -5.38 -2.14 -3.59
CA ARG A 51 -5.91 -3.38 -4.20
C ARG A 51 -5.10 -4.61 -3.80
N TYR A 52 -3.78 -4.46 -3.70
CA TYR A 52 -2.95 -5.57 -3.24
C TYR A 52 -3.24 -5.94 -1.78
N GLY A 53 -3.44 -4.94 -0.91
CA GLY A 53 -3.81 -5.15 0.49
C GLY A 53 -5.16 -5.86 0.63
N GLU A 54 -6.15 -5.52 -0.21
CA GLU A 54 -7.44 -6.22 -0.27
C GLU A 54 -7.23 -7.72 -0.53
N VAL A 55 -6.42 -8.08 -1.54
CA VAL A 55 -6.11 -9.49 -1.86
C VAL A 55 -5.37 -10.20 -0.71
N LEU A 56 -4.45 -9.52 -0.03
CA LEU A 56 -3.78 -10.10 1.14
C LEU A 56 -4.76 -10.34 2.29
N GLY A 57 -5.72 -9.43 2.50
CA GLY A 57 -6.81 -9.58 3.47
C GLY A 57 -7.68 -10.80 3.16
N GLU A 58 -8.15 -10.93 1.91
CA GLU A 58 -8.92 -12.09 1.44
C GLU A 58 -8.16 -13.41 1.69
N ARG A 59 -6.84 -13.42 1.44
CA ARG A 59 -6.00 -14.59 1.70
C ARG A 59 -5.92 -14.91 3.20
N ILE A 60 -5.75 -13.91 4.05
CA ILE A 60 -5.68 -14.08 5.51
C ILE A 60 -7.01 -14.60 6.06
N GLU A 61 -8.14 -14.12 5.56
CA GLU A 61 -9.47 -14.59 5.96
C GLU A 61 -9.76 -16.04 5.53
N ALA A 62 -9.09 -16.53 4.49
CA ALA A 62 -9.27 -17.88 3.95
C ALA A 62 -8.37 -18.95 4.62
N PHE A 63 -7.54 -18.57 5.59
CA PHE A 63 -6.56 -19.44 6.27
C PHE A 63 -7.03 -20.03 7.59
#